data_AF-A0A5A5S360-F1
#
_entry.id   AF-A0A5A5S360-F1
#
_cell.length_a   1.000
_cell.length_b   1.000
_cell.length_c   1.000
_cell.angle_alpha   90.00
_cell.angle_beta   90.00
_cell.angle_gamma   90.00
#
_symmetry.space_group_name_H-M   'P 1'
#
loop_
_entity.id
_entity.type
_entity.pdbx_description
1 polymer ?
#
loop_
_entity_poly.entity_id
_entity_poly.type
_entity_poly.pdbx_seq_one_letter_code
_entity_poly.pdbx_strand_id
1 'polypeptide(L)'
;MSSLPTPSADTLENSTRSPSWKIKLLYDGECPLCLREVNFLQKRDAGRGLVAFVDIAAENYNPEENGGISFAAAMGRIHAVLADGTILQNVEVFRQVYDILGIGWIYAATKWPVIGFLVDIIYEIWASWRLTLTGRPNLKTILAERQKRLECNASNRCSG
;
A
#
# COMPACT_ATOMS: atom_id res chain seq x y z
N MET A 1 45.68 27.74 -14.21
CA MET A 1 45.49 26.93 -13.00
C MET A 1 44.11 27.26 -12.45
N SER A 2 43.08 26.57 -12.93
CA SER A 2 41.70 26.77 -12.49
C SER A 2 41.35 25.66 -11.52
N SER A 3 41.16 26.02 -10.26
CA SER A 3 40.80 25.11 -9.18
C SER A 3 39.39 24.56 -9.43
N LEU A 4 39.25 23.24 -9.50
CA LEU A 4 37.96 22.57 -9.50
C LEU A 4 37.31 22.71 -8.11
N PRO A 5 36.00 22.98 -8.01
CA PRO A 5 35.33 22.98 -6.72
C PRO A 5 35.24 21.56 -6.17
N THR A 6 35.72 21.38 -4.94
CA THR A 6 35.54 20.17 -4.15
C THR A 6 34.03 19.97 -3.88
N PRO A 7 33.45 18.79 -4.13
CA PRO A 7 32.08 18.53 -3.70
C PRO A 7 32.01 18.58 -2.17
N SER A 8 31.18 19.48 -1.63
CA SER A 8 30.92 19.60 -0.20
C SER A 8 30.30 18.31 0.34
N ALA A 9 30.76 17.91 1.54
CA ALA A 9 30.37 16.66 2.23
C ALA A 9 28.86 16.53 2.54
N ASP A 10 28.08 17.60 2.39
CA ASP A 10 26.64 17.63 2.72
C ASP A 10 25.74 16.80 1.78
N THR A 11 26.23 16.37 0.62
CA THR A 11 25.38 15.62 -0.34
C THR A 11 25.24 14.12 0.00
N LEU A 12 26.09 13.58 0.89
CA LEU A 12 26.09 12.15 1.22
C LEU A 12 25.26 11.78 2.46
N GLU A 13 24.86 12.75 3.29
CA GLU A 13 24.13 12.44 4.54
C GLU A 13 22.61 12.24 4.37
N ASN A 14 22.04 12.62 3.22
CA ASN A 14 20.58 12.57 3.08
C ASN A 14 20.00 11.20 2.73
N SER A 15 20.82 10.14 2.62
CA SER A 15 20.40 8.83 2.07
C SER A 15 20.34 7.68 3.07
N THR A 16 20.56 7.88 4.37
CA THR A 16 20.69 6.75 5.32
C THR A 16 19.86 6.86 6.60
N ARG A 17 18.73 7.58 6.58
CA ARG A 17 17.79 7.52 7.71
C ARG A 17 16.73 6.45 7.41
N SER A 18 16.87 5.29 8.04
CA SER A 18 15.84 4.26 8.01
C SER A 18 14.50 4.86 8.43
N PRO A 19 13.40 4.51 7.74
CA PRO A 19 12.09 5.05 8.09
C PRO A 19 11.70 4.68 9.52
N SER A 20 10.90 5.55 10.17
CA SER A 20 10.36 5.27 11.51
C SER A 20 9.34 4.13 11.51
N TRP A 21 8.69 3.89 10.38
CA TRP A 21 7.79 2.76 10.16
C TRP A 21 8.56 1.49 9.77
N LYS A 22 7.98 0.33 10.11
CA LYS A 22 8.55 -0.99 9.78
C LYS A 22 7.98 -1.58 8.49
N ILE A 23 6.74 -1.22 8.19
CA ILE A 23 6.02 -1.69 7.00
C ILE A 23 5.11 -0.59 6.48
N LYS A 24 5.02 -0.48 5.17
CA LYS A 24 4.09 0.39 4.46
C LYS A 24 2.98 -0.46 3.85
N LEU A 25 1.75 -0.29 4.31
CA LEU A 25 0.57 -1.01 3.83
C LEU A 25 -0.15 -0.21 2.74
N LEU A 26 -0.21 -0.74 1.52
CA LEU A 26 -0.91 -0.12 0.41
C LEU A 26 -2.35 -0.64 0.39
N TYR A 27 -3.31 0.27 0.54
CA TYR A 27 -4.73 -0.06 0.62
C TYR A 27 -5.57 0.83 -0.29
N ASP A 28 -6.76 0.36 -0.62
CA ASP A 28 -7.74 1.09 -1.43
C ASP A 28 -8.73 1.83 -0.52
N GLY A 29 -8.56 3.15 -0.37
CA GLY A 29 -9.38 3.99 0.50
C GLY A 29 -10.80 4.22 0.01
N GLU A 30 -11.10 3.94 -1.25
CA GLU A 30 -12.48 3.98 -1.75
C GLU A 30 -13.21 2.64 -1.50
N CYS A 31 -12.57 1.62 -0.89
CA CYS A 31 -13.13 0.29 -0.67
C CYS A 31 -13.62 0.16 0.79
N PRO A 32 -14.93 0.09 1.06
CA PRO A 32 -15.46 0.09 2.44
C PRO A 32 -14.99 -1.09 3.29
N LEU A 33 -14.62 -2.22 2.68
CA LEU A 33 -14.04 -3.37 3.40
C LEU A 33 -12.58 -3.11 3.76
N CYS A 34 -11.78 -2.58 2.83
CA CYS A 34 -10.40 -2.20 3.10
C CYS A 34 -10.31 -1.12 4.18
N LEU A 35 -11.18 -0.11 4.14
CA LEU A 35 -11.23 0.94 5.16
C LEU A 35 -11.53 0.39 6.57
N ARG A 36 -12.46 -0.56 6.69
CA ARG A 36 -12.76 -1.19 7.99
C ARG A 36 -11.53 -1.88 8.58
N GLU A 37 -10.82 -2.65 7.76
CA GLU A 37 -9.59 -3.33 8.15
C GLU A 37 -8.50 -2.32 8.54
N VAL A 38 -8.25 -1.31 7.69
CA VAL A 38 -7.23 -0.28 7.95
C VAL A 38 -7.53 0.51 9.22
N ASN A 39 -8.78 0.88 9.47
CA ASN A 39 -9.18 1.56 10.71
C ASN A 39 -8.94 0.69 11.95
N PHE A 40 -9.15 -0.62 11.86
CA PHE A 40 -8.81 -1.55 12.94
C PHE A 40 -7.29 -1.59 13.17
N LEU A 41 -6.50 -1.70 12.09
CA LEU A 41 -5.05 -1.76 12.16
C LEU A 41 -4.44 -0.46 12.70
N GLN A 42 -4.95 0.70 12.30
CA GLN A 42 -4.54 2.01 12.82
C GLN A 42 -4.81 2.12 14.33
N LYS A 43 -6.00 1.70 14.79
CA LYS A 43 -6.31 1.65 16.23
C LYS A 43 -5.34 0.73 16.97
N ARG A 44 -4.92 -0.38 16.36
CA ARG A 44 -3.99 -1.34 16.96
C ARG A 44 -2.53 -0.88 16.92
N ASP A 45 -2.15 -0.08 15.94
CA ASP A 45 -0.87 0.63 15.92
C ASP A 45 -0.80 1.63 17.08
N ALA A 46 -1.94 2.24 17.45
CA ALA A 46 -2.09 3.08 18.64
C ALA A 46 -1.10 4.26 18.67
N GLY A 47 -0.82 4.83 17.50
CA GLY A 47 0.09 5.98 17.34
C GLY A 47 1.58 5.64 17.42
N ARG A 48 1.96 4.35 17.47
CA ARG A 48 3.38 3.94 17.45
C ARG A 48 4.06 4.23 16.11
N GLY A 49 3.30 4.36 15.02
CA GLY A 49 3.82 4.63 13.69
C GLY A 49 4.57 3.44 13.10
N LEU A 50 4.27 2.20 13.52
CA LEU A 50 4.96 1.02 12.99
C LEU A 50 4.52 0.67 11.57
N VAL A 51 3.29 1.06 11.22
CA VAL A 51 2.70 0.86 9.90
C VAL A 51 2.45 2.21 9.24
N ALA A 52 3.06 2.44 8.08
CA ALA A 52 2.70 3.55 7.22
C ALA A 52 1.52 3.13 6.33
N PHE A 53 0.35 3.74 6.50
CA PHE A 53 -0.84 3.42 5.71
C PHE A 53 -0.89 4.33 4.48
N VAL A 54 -0.85 3.75 3.28
CA VAL A 54 -0.85 4.49 2.01
C VAL A 54 -2.11 4.15 1.23
N ASP A 55 -2.95 5.17 1.05
CA ASP A 55 -4.14 5.06 0.21
C ASP A 55 -3.74 5.17 -1.28
N ILE A 56 -3.99 4.11 -2.04
CA ILE A 56 -3.70 4.07 -3.47
C ILE A 56 -4.74 4.86 -4.28
N ALA A 57 -5.93 5.09 -3.74
CA ALA A 57 -6.97 5.89 -4.38
C ALA A 57 -6.66 7.40 -4.32
N ALA A 58 -5.76 7.82 -3.41
CA ALA A 58 -5.32 9.21 -3.33
C ALA A 58 -4.72 9.70 -4.66
N GLU A 59 -5.02 10.95 -5.01
CA GLU A 59 -4.60 11.54 -6.29
C GLU A 59 -3.08 11.66 -6.40
N ASN A 60 -2.41 11.93 -5.28
CA ASN A 60 -0.96 12.05 -5.16
C ASN A 60 -0.26 10.70 -4.94
N TYR A 61 -0.92 9.55 -5.15
CA TYR A 61 -0.25 8.26 -5.07
C TYR A 61 0.88 8.17 -6.09
N ASN A 62 2.12 8.02 -5.60
CA ASN A 62 3.33 7.93 -6.39
C ASN A 62 3.93 6.50 -6.32
N PRO A 63 4.00 5.74 -7.43
CA PRO A 63 4.63 4.42 -7.43
C PRO A 63 6.08 4.41 -6.95
N GLU A 64 6.87 5.43 -7.26
CA GLU A 64 8.31 5.47 -6.93
C GLU A 64 8.55 5.50 -5.42
N GLU A 65 7.72 6.23 -4.68
CA GLU A 65 7.77 6.28 -3.22
C GLU A 65 7.27 4.98 -2.57
N ASN A 66 6.60 4.12 -3.34
CA ASN A 66 5.87 2.96 -2.85
C ASN A 66 6.36 1.65 -3.50
N GLY A 67 7.68 1.52 -3.65
CA GLY A 67 8.32 0.29 -4.13
C GLY A 67 8.15 0.01 -5.62
N GLY A 68 7.86 1.03 -6.43
CA GLY A 68 7.58 0.89 -7.86
C GLY A 68 6.21 0.29 -8.17
N ILE A 69 5.33 0.16 -7.17
CA ILE A 69 4.04 -0.49 -7.32
C ILE A 69 3.08 0.48 -8.01
N SER A 70 2.70 0.18 -9.26
CA SER A 70 1.72 0.98 -9.97
C SER A 70 0.34 0.94 -9.31
N PHE A 71 -0.48 1.97 -9.53
CA PHE A 71 -1.87 1.97 -9.08
C PHE A 71 -2.63 0.73 -9.58
N ALA A 72 -2.43 0.34 -10.85
CA ALA A 72 -3.06 -0.84 -11.43
C ALA A 72 -2.63 -2.14 -10.72
N ALA A 73 -1.35 -2.27 -10.36
CA ALA A 73 -0.85 -3.43 -9.62
C ALA A 73 -1.44 -3.50 -8.21
N ALA A 74 -1.45 -2.37 -7.48
CA ALA A 74 -2.04 -2.29 -6.14
C ALA A 74 -3.57 -2.46 -6.14
N MET A 75 -4.24 -2.12 -7.24
CA MET A 75 -5.66 -2.41 -7.44
C MET A 75 -5.93 -3.89 -7.73
N GLY A 76 -4.96 -4.63 -8.29
CA GLY A 76 -5.10 -6.05 -8.60
C GLY A 76 -4.92 -6.98 -7.41
N ARG A 77 -4.04 -6.62 -6.46
CA ARG A 77 -3.80 -7.38 -5.22
C ARG A 77 -3.22 -6.49 -4.13
N ILE A 78 -3.36 -6.89 -2.87
CA ILE A 78 -2.78 -6.17 -1.74
C ILE A 78 -1.25 -6.26 -1.77
N HIS A 79 -0.62 -5.16 -1.39
CA HIS A 79 0.83 -5.04 -1.30
C HIS A 79 1.25 -4.37 0.01
N ALA A 80 2.47 -4.67 0.43
CA ALA A 80 3.18 -3.87 1.41
C ALA A 80 4.66 -3.76 1.06
N VAL A 81 5.32 -2.74 1.60
CA VAL A 81 6.76 -2.51 1.43
C VAL A 81 7.41 -2.45 2.82
N LEU A 82 8.38 -3.30 3.08
CA LEU A 82 9.16 -3.27 4.32
C LEU A 82 10.16 -2.12 4.30
N ALA A 83 10.65 -1.73 5.48
CA ALA A 83 11.62 -0.64 5.64
C ALA A 83 12.93 -0.85 4.85
N ASP A 84 13.28 -2.10 4.53
CA ASP A 84 14.43 -2.47 3.71
C ASP A 84 14.15 -2.48 2.20
N GLY A 85 12.92 -2.15 1.79
CA GLY A 85 12.47 -2.14 0.41
C GLY A 85 11.85 -3.46 -0.07
N THR A 86 11.81 -4.51 0.76
CA THR A 86 11.19 -5.80 0.38
C THR A 86 9.70 -5.63 0.12
N ILE A 87 9.22 -6.15 -1.00
CA ILE A 87 7.81 -6.10 -1.39
C ILE A 87 7.10 -7.39 -0.97
N LEU A 88 5.98 -7.25 -0.27
CA LEU A 88 5.08 -8.32 0.15
C LEU A 88 3.76 -8.23 -0.61
N GLN A 89 3.11 -9.37 -0.83
CA GLN A 89 1.82 -9.48 -1.54
C GLN A 89 0.87 -10.47 -0.85
N ASN A 90 -0.42 -10.37 -1.17
CA ASN A 90 -1.46 -11.32 -0.74
C ASN A 90 -1.50 -11.50 0.79
N VAL A 91 -1.69 -12.73 1.28
CA VAL A 91 -1.83 -13.07 2.70
C VAL A 91 -0.61 -12.69 3.52
N GLU A 92 0.59 -12.73 2.92
CA GLU A 92 1.84 -12.40 3.58
C GLU A 92 1.87 -10.95 4.08
N VAL A 93 1.19 -10.03 3.37
CA VAL A 93 1.01 -8.65 3.83
C VAL A 93 0.33 -8.61 5.19
N PHE A 94 -0.80 -9.30 5.32
CA PHE A 94 -1.57 -9.31 6.57
C PHE A 94 -0.78 -10.00 7.69
N ARG A 95 -0.13 -11.13 7.40
CA ARG A 95 0.72 -11.83 8.37
C ARG A 95 1.77 -10.89 8.96
N GLN A 96 2.52 -10.20 8.10
CA GLN A 96 3.60 -9.34 8.53
C GLN A 96 3.11 -8.09 9.27
N VAL A 97 2.00 -7.48 8.84
CA VAL A 97 1.38 -6.35 9.55
C VAL A 97 0.91 -6.77 10.94
N TYR A 98 0.24 -7.91 11.07
CA TYR A 98 -0.27 -8.42 12.34
C TYR A 98 0.86 -8.78 13.31
N ASP A 99 1.93 -9.40 12.81
CA ASP A 99 3.14 -9.70 13.58
C ASP A 99 3.78 -8.41 14.12
N ILE A 100 3.96 -7.39 13.26
CA ILE A 100 4.51 -6.07 13.64
C ILE A 100 3.64 -5.37 14.70
N LEU A 101 2.32 -5.48 14.59
CA LEU A 101 1.38 -4.86 15.51
C LEU A 101 1.24 -5.64 16.84
N GLY A 102 1.80 -6.84 16.96
CA GLY A 102 1.74 -7.67 18.16
C GLY A 102 0.42 -8.44 18.30
N ILE A 103 -0.26 -8.74 17.19
CA ILE A 103 -1.46 -9.57 17.11
C ILE A 103 -1.27 -10.82 16.25
N GLY A 104 -0.02 -11.15 15.91
CA GLY A 104 0.35 -12.34 15.14
C GLY A 104 -0.13 -13.67 15.72
N TRP A 105 -0.44 -13.73 17.02
CA TRP A 105 -1.01 -14.92 17.67
C TRP A 105 -2.36 -15.35 17.07
N ILE A 106 -3.15 -14.41 16.53
CA ILE A 106 -4.39 -14.70 15.81
C ILE A 106 -4.09 -15.54 14.55
N TYR A 107 -3.01 -15.20 13.84
CA TYR A 107 -2.55 -15.96 12.67
C TYR A 107 -1.81 -17.25 13.05
N ALA A 108 -1.15 -17.30 14.20
CA ALA A 108 -0.54 -18.54 14.67
C ALA A 108 -1.58 -19.67 14.84
N ALA A 109 -2.82 -19.32 15.20
CA ALA A 109 -3.94 -20.26 15.24
C ALA A 109 -4.41 -20.73 13.85
N THR A 110 -4.21 -19.92 12.80
CA THR A 110 -4.57 -20.28 11.40
C THR A 110 -3.46 -20.99 10.64
N LYS A 111 -2.25 -21.12 11.20
CA LYS A 111 -1.09 -21.84 10.62
C LYS A 111 -1.24 -23.38 10.59
N TRP A 112 -2.40 -23.94 10.93
CA TRP A 112 -2.66 -25.36 10.68
C TRP A 112 -2.65 -25.63 9.17
N PRO A 113 -1.90 -26.65 8.69
CA PRO A 113 -1.41 -26.79 7.31
C PRO A 113 -2.49 -26.89 6.22
N VAL A 114 -3.77 -26.96 6.58
CA VAL A 114 -4.91 -27.05 5.65
C VAL A 114 -5.48 -25.68 5.28
N ILE A 115 -5.24 -24.63 6.07
CA ILE A 115 -5.93 -23.34 5.93
C ILE A 115 -5.21 -22.39 4.94
N GLY A 116 -3.87 -22.44 4.85
CA GLY A 116 -3.09 -21.51 4.00
C GLY A 116 -3.50 -21.51 2.53
N PHE A 117 -3.64 -22.70 1.94
CA PHE A 117 -4.06 -22.86 0.53
C PHE A 117 -5.50 -22.38 0.27
N LEU A 118 -6.40 -22.55 1.25
CA LEU A 118 -7.78 -22.08 1.14
C LEU A 118 -7.88 -20.56 1.23
N VAL A 119 -7.05 -19.92 2.07
CA VAL A 119 -7.07 -18.46 2.23
C VAL A 119 -6.58 -17.76 0.98
N ASP A 120 -5.56 -18.27 0.29
CA ASP A 120 -5.09 -17.69 -0.98
C ASP A 120 -6.17 -17.77 -2.06
N ILE A 121 -6.87 -18.91 -2.19
CA ILE A 121 -7.99 -19.07 -3.14
C ILE A 121 -9.16 -18.15 -2.78
N ILE A 122 -9.54 -18.08 -1.50
CA ILE A 122 -10.59 -17.17 -1.03
C ILE A 122 -10.19 -15.72 -1.28
N TYR A 123 -8.91 -15.38 -1.13
CA TYR A 123 -8.39 -14.05 -1.39
C TYR A 123 -8.41 -13.70 -2.88
N GLU A 124 -8.04 -14.61 -3.78
CA GLU A 124 -8.12 -14.39 -5.23
C GLU A 124 -9.58 -14.18 -5.70
N ILE A 125 -10.50 -14.99 -5.16
CA ILE A 125 -11.94 -14.84 -5.41
C ILE A 125 -12.42 -13.50 -4.87
N TRP A 126 -12.05 -13.15 -3.62
CA TRP A 126 -12.42 -11.87 -3.03
C TRP A 126 -11.83 -10.69 -3.80
N ALA A 127 -10.56 -10.72 -4.20
CA ALA A 127 -9.93 -9.66 -4.97
C ALA A 127 -10.64 -9.44 -6.32
N SER A 128 -11.10 -10.54 -6.94
CA SER A 128 -11.86 -10.50 -8.19
C SER A 128 -13.30 -10.00 -8.00
N TRP A 129 -13.93 -10.32 -6.86
CA TRP A 129 -15.32 -9.97 -6.58
C TRP A 129 -15.47 -8.64 -5.82
N ARG A 130 -14.41 -8.12 -5.19
CA ARG A 130 -14.51 -6.96 -4.29
C ARG A 130 -15.10 -5.76 -5.00
N LEU A 131 -14.77 -5.56 -6.28
CA LEU A 131 -15.29 -4.43 -7.05
C LEU A 131 -16.81 -4.54 -7.18
N THR A 132 -17.32 -5.70 -7.64
CA THR A 132 -18.76 -5.95 -7.78
C THR A 132 -19.50 -5.95 -6.44
N LEU A 133 -18.95 -6.59 -5.41
CA LEU A 133 -19.56 -6.67 -4.07
C LEU A 133 -19.61 -5.33 -3.34
N THR A 134 -18.69 -4.41 -3.65
CA THR A 134 -18.67 -3.07 -3.05
C THR A 134 -19.33 -2.01 -3.94
N GLY A 135 -19.95 -2.40 -5.06
CA GLY A 135 -20.60 -1.49 -6.01
C GLY A 135 -19.64 -0.63 -6.82
N ARG A 136 -18.35 -0.99 -6.87
CA ARG A 136 -17.34 -0.31 -7.69
C ARG A 136 -17.45 -0.70 -9.17
N PRO A 137 -17.09 0.19 -10.10
CA PRO A 137 -16.89 -0.15 -11.50
C PRO A 137 -15.77 -1.19 -11.68
N ASN A 138 -15.69 -1.81 -12.86
CA ASN A 138 -14.59 -2.71 -13.17
C ASN A 138 -13.23 -1.97 -13.22
N LEU A 139 -12.12 -2.72 -13.16
CA LEU A 139 -10.78 -2.14 -13.13
C LEU A 139 -10.49 -1.21 -14.33
N LYS A 140 -10.96 -1.55 -15.53
CA LYS A 140 -10.75 -0.72 -16.74
C LYS A 140 -11.42 0.64 -16.59
N THR A 141 -12.65 0.66 -16.09
CA THR A 141 -13.40 1.90 -15.84
C THR A 141 -12.72 2.73 -14.77
N ILE A 142 -12.28 2.11 -13.66
CA ILE A 142 -11.55 2.82 -12.58
C ILE A 142 -10.27 3.47 -13.11
N LEU A 143 -9.50 2.76 -13.94
CA LEU A 143 -8.28 3.29 -14.55
C LEU A 143 -8.58 4.47 -15.47
N ALA A 144 -9.63 4.35 -16.31
CA ALA A 144 -10.03 5.42 -17.22
C ALA A 144 -10.55 6.66 -16.49
N GLU A 145 -11.35 6.48 -15.44
CA GLU A 145 -11.84 7.56 -14.59
C GLU A 145 -10.71 8.26 -13.86
N ARG A 146 -9.76 7.49 -13.29
CA ARG A 146 -8.57 8.06 -12.63
C ARG A 146 -7.75 8.89 -13.61
N GLN A 147 -7.50 8.39 -14.81
CA GLN A 147 -6.75 9.12 -15.83
C GLN A 147 -7.41 10.46 -16.16
N LYS A 148 -8.73 10.45 -16.38
CA LYS A 148 -9.50 11.67 -16.63
C LYS A 148 -9.42 12.67 -15.48
N ARG A 149 -9.53 12.21 -14.22
CA ARG A 149 -9.40 13.09 -13.04
C ARG A 149 -8.02 13.76 -12.98
N LEU A 150 -6.95 12.98 -13.19
CA LEU A 150 -5.58 13.49 -13.18
C LEU A 150 -5.32 14.51 -14.29
N GLU A 151 -5.83 14.26 -15.51
CA GLU A 151 -5.75 15.22 -16.63
C GLU A 151 -6.51 16.53 -16.33
N CYS A 152 -7.68 16.42 -15.70
CA CYS A 152 -8.47 17.58 -15.30
C CYS A 152 -7.76 18.44 -14.25
N ASN A 153 -7.20 17.79 -13.23
CA ASN A 153 -6.46 18.47 -12.15
C ASN A 153 -5.17 19.10 -12.69
N ALA A 154 -4.44 18.41 -13.56
CA ALA A 154 -3.25 18.96 -14.22
C ALA A 154 -3.56 20.18 -15.08
N SER A 155 -4.76 20.25 -15.64
CA SER A 155 -5.16 21.34 -16.53
C SER A 155 -5.86 22.51 -15.82
N ASN A 156 -6.24 22.40 -14.53
CA ASN A 156 -7.17 23.33 -13.85
C ASN A 156 -8.49 23.56 -14.61
N ARG A 157 -8.91 22.58 -15.44
CA ARG A 157 -10.03 22.73 -16.40
C ARG A 157 -11.35 22.12 -15.95
N CYS A 158 -11.37 21.42 -14.82
CA CYS A 158 -12.62 20.93 -14.25
C CYS A 158 -13.28 22.08 -13.45
N SER A 159 -14.06 22.92 -14.14
CA SER A 159 -15.02 23.83 -13.52
C SER A 159 -16.30 23.03 -13.21
N GLY A 160 -16.59 22.84 -11.92
CA GLY A 160 -17.92 22.45 -11.44
C GLY A 160 -18.79 23.68 -11.26
#